data_AF-A0A7Y9T482-F1
#
_entry.id   AF-A0A7Y9T482-F1
#
_cell.length_a   1.000
_cell.length_b   1.000
_cell.length_c   1.000
_cell.angle_alpha   90.00
_cell.angle_beta   90.00
_cell.angle_gamma   90.00
#
_symmetry.space_group_name_H-M   'P 1'
#
loop_
_entity.id
_entity.type
_entity.pdbx_description
1 polymer ?
#
loop_
_entity_poly.entity_id
_entity_poly.type
_entity_poly.pdbx_seq_one_letter_code
_entity_poly.pdbx_strand_id
1 'polypeptide(L)'
;MKADCINVHDKSHHSLAFTQTPQFDKVIPQTFGYILRLYPFHPESKSFAPDGSPCTADTRGVLQRMHVTAMRARYIGKETDRKWEHGDDFSLLAFKPAEFDDLGQIVKADAGLIERIRGVPIKSLVRMANVDRNTIRKVLRGASVRGSTIQRIVATLQ
;
A
#
# COMPACT_ATOMS: atom_id res chain seq x y z
N MET A 1 -9.29 7.25 -34.48
CA MET A 1 -9.86 7.05 -33.13
C MET A 1 -9.79 8.39 -32.42
N LYS A 2 -10.91 8.96 -32.00
CA LYS A 2 -10.96 10.17 -31.16
C LYS A 2 -11.59 9.72 -29.84
N ALA A 3 -10.83 9.77 -28.78
CA ALA A 3 -11.28 9.47 -27.43
C ALA A 3 -10.81 10.61 -26.52
N ASP A 4 -11.70 11.09 -25.69
CA ASP A 4 -11.37 12.07 -24.66
C ASP A 4 -10.75 11.32 -23.47
N CYS A 5 -9.60 11.81 -23.02
CA CYS A 5 -8.85 11.25 -21.92
C CYS A 5 -8.80 12.26 -20.78
N ILE A 6 -8.94 11.79 -19.55
CA ILE A 6 -8.84 12.62 -18.35
C ILE A 6 -7.60 12.16 -17.58
N ASN A 7 -6.70 13.08 -17.28
CA ASN A 7 -5.56 12.82 -16.42
C ASN A 7 -6.06 12.57 -14.98
N VAL A 8 -5.72 11.42 -14.42
CA VAL A 8 -6.24 10.96 -13.13
C VAL A 8 -5.74 11.81 -11.94
N HIS A 9 -4.61 12.49 -12.09
CA HIS A 9 -3.96 13.28 -11.04
C HIS A 9 -4.46 14.72 -10.96
N ASP A 10 -4.55 15.42 -12.10
CA ASP A 10 -4.89 16.84 -12.16
C ASP A 10 -6.26 17.13 -12.81
N LYS A 11 -6.97 16.09 -13.27
CA LYS A 11 -8.26 16.16 -13.97
C LYS A 11 -8.24 16.94 -15.29
N SER A 12 -7.06 17.22 -15.86
CA SER A 12 -6.95 17.86 -17.16
C SER A 12 -7.47 16.94 -18.28
N HIS A 13 -8.10 17.55 -19.27
CA HIS A 13 -8.65 16.86 -20.43
C HIS A 13 -7.66 16.87 -21.59
N HIS A 14 -7.51 15.73 -22.25
CA HIS A 14 -6.63 15.53 -23.38
C HIS A 14 -7.33 14.71 -24.45
N SER A 15 -6.81 14.78 -25.68
CA SER A 15 -7.32 13.94 -26.78
C SER A 15 -6.32 12.83 -27.10
N LEU A 16 -6.83 11.62 -27.29
CA LEU A 16 -6.02 10.48 -27.70
C LEU A 16 -5.58 10.64 -29.17
N ALA A 17 -4.28 10.47 -29.43
CA ALA A 17 -3.71 10.51 -30.77
C ALA A 17 -2.53 9.54 -30.91
N PHE A 18 -2.12 9.20 -32.13
CA PHE A 18 -0.93 8.38 -32.37
C PHE A 18 0.36 9.19 -32.56
N THR A 19 0.24 10.52 -32.69
CA THR A 19 1.34 11.45 -32.90
C THR A 19 1.16 12.67 -32.00
N GLN A 20 2.26 13.14 -31.45
CA GLN A 20 2.29 14.31 -30.57
C GLN A 20 2.28 15.61 -31.40
N THR A 21 1.76 16.69 -30.81
CA THR A 21 1.87 18.05 -31.36
C THR A 21 3.05 18.78 -30.72
N PRO A 22 3.53 19.90 -31.29
CA PRO A 22 4.55 20.74 -30.64
C PRO A 22 4.15 21.27 -29.25
N GLN A 23 2.84 21.32 -28.96
CA GLN A 23 2.29 21.77 -27.69
C GLN A 23 2.20 20.66 -26.63
N PHE A 24 2.51 19.40 -26.99
CA PHE A 24 2.41 18.24 -26.11
C PHE A 24 1.01 18.03 -25.50
N ASP A 25 -0.04 18.33 -26.26
CA ASP A 25 -1.44 18.35 -25.81
C ASP A 25 -2.21 17.04 -26.10
N LYS A 26 -1.51 15.98 -26.54
CA LYS A 26 -2.10 14.68 -26.89
C LYS A 26 -1.65 13.57 -25.96
N VAL A 27 -2.55 12.64 -25.68
CA VAL A 27 -2.22 11.35 -25.05
C VAL A 27 -1.86 10.36 -26.15
N ILE A 28 -0.64 9.84 -26.10
CA ILE A 28 -0.19 8.80 -27.01
C ILE A 28 -0.37 7.44 -26.33
N PRO A 29 -1.22 6.54 -26.86
CA PRO A 29 -1.40 5.23 -26.24
C PRO A 29 -0.10 4.43 -26.36
N GLN A 30 0.34 3.83 -25.25
CA GLN A 30 1.39 2.84 -25.29
C GLN A 30 0.85 1.56 -25.93
N THR A 31 1.24 1.32 -27.18
CA THR A 31 0.91 0.09 -27.89
C THR A 31 1.96 -0.98 -27.63
N PHE A 32 1.63 -2.25 -27.88
CA PHE A 32 2.64 -3.32 -27.84
C PHE A 32 3.82 -3.04 -28.76
N GLY A 33 3.58 -2.47 -29.95
CA GLY A 33 4.65 -2.06 -30.86
C GLY A 33 5.57 -0.99 -30.26
N TYR A 34 5.01 -0.02 -29.52
CA TYR A 34 5.78 0.98 -28.80
C TYR A 34 6.67 0.35 -27.72
N ILE A 35 6.10 -0.56 -26.91
CA ILE A 35 6.83 -1.28 -25.86
C ILE A 35 7.98 -2.10 -26.46
N LEU A 36 7.72 -2.86 -27.53
CA LEU A 36 8.74 -3.65 -28.21
C LEU A 36 9.85 -2.79 -28.80
N ARG A 37 9.52 -1.61 -29.34
CA ARG A 37 10.51 -0.67 -29.87
C ARG A 37 11.41 -0.09 -28.78
N LEU A 38 10.87 0.15 -27.59
CA LEU A 38 11.63 0.67 -26.46
C LEU A 38 12.35 -0.40 -25.66
N TYR A 39 11.97 -1.67 -25.80
CA TYR A 39 12.52 -2.79 -25.03
C TYR A 39 14.06 -2.83 -25.03
N PRO A 40 14.78 -2.61 -26.15
CA PRO A 40 16.24 -2.60 -26.15
C PRO A 40 16.88 -1.48 -25.31
N PHE A 41 16.12 -0.42 -25.01
CA PHE A 41 16.57 0.74 -24.23
C PHE A 41 16.01 0.72 -22.80
N HIS A 42 15.33 -0.35 -22.41
CA HIS A 42 14.76 -0.46 -21.08
C HIS A 42 15.85 -0.84 -20.08
N PRO A 43 16.15 0.01 -19.08
CA PRO A 43 17.13 -0.33 -18.06
C PRO A 43 16.67 -1.57 -17.26
N GLU A 44 17.53 -2.56 -17.13
CA GLU A 44 17.22 -3.78 -16.38
C GLU A 44 17.38 -3.51 -14.87
N SER A 45 16.26 -3.38 -14.16
CA SER A 45 16.23 -2.98 -12.74
C SER A 45 16.79 -4.03 -11.78
N LYS A 46 17.05 -5.25 -12.25
CA LYS A 46 17.56 -6.38 -11.46
C LYS A 46 19.01 -6.74 -11.77
N SER A 47 19.69 -5.90 -12.55
CA SER A 47 21.07 -6.13 -12.98
C SER A 47 21.91 -4.87 -12.83
N PHE A 48 23.22 -5.07 -12.73
CA PHE A 48 24.21 -4.01 -12.85
C PHE A 48 24.81 -3.98 -14.27
N ALA A 49 25.25 -2.81 -14.68
CA ALA A 49 26.10 -2.63 -15.84
C ALA A 49 27.46 -3.33 -15.63
N PRO A 50 28.27 -3.52 -16.69
CA PRO A 50 29.57 -4.21 -16.55
C PRO A 50 30.55 -3.52 -15.59
N ASP A 51 30.38 -2.21 -15.37
CA ASP A 51 31.16 -1.41 -14.42
C ASP A 51 30.64 -1.48 -12.97
N GLY A 52 29.56 -2.24 -12.73
CA GLY A 52 28.91 -2.39 -11.42
C GLY A 52 27.89 -1.30 -11.09
N SER A 53 27.67 -0.32 -11.97
CA SER A 53 26.65 0.72 -11.77
C SER A 53 25.23 0.20 -12.09
N PRO A 54 24.15 0.87 -11.65
CA PRO A 54 22.79 0.53 -12.08
C PRO A 54 22.65 0.58 -13.60
N CYS A 55 21.89 -0.35 -14.18
CA CYS A 55 21.63 -0.33 -15.62
C CYS A 55 20.88 0.95 -16.04
N THR A 56 21.29 1.49 -17.18
CA THR A 56 20.72 2.65 -17.87
C THR A 56 20.32 2.26 -19.29
N ALA A 57 19.60 3.15 -19.98
CA ALA A 57 19.18 2.92 -21.37
C ALA A 57 20.35 2.79 -22.36
N ASP A 58 21.51 3.33 -22.01
CA ASP A 58 22.75 3.31 -22.79
C ASP A 58 23.75 2.24 -22.31
N THR A 59 23.42 1.46 -21.27
CA THR A 59 24.26 0.36 -20.79
C THR A 59 24.51 -0.66 -21.91
N ARG A 60 25.77 -1.06 -22.07
CA ARG A 60 26.22 -2.02 -23.09
C ARG A 60 27.11 -3.08 -22.47
N GLY A 61 27.06 -4.30 -23.00
CA GLY A 61 27.91 -5.40 -22.58
C GLY A 61 27.18 -6.42 -21.70
N VAL A 62 27.94 -7.28 -21.04
CA VAL A 62 27.40 -8.37 -20.20
C VAL A 62 26.96 -7.79 -18.86
N LEU A 63 25.66 -7.85 -18.60
CA LEU A 63 25.09 -7.41 -17.33
C LEU A 63 25.55 -8.30 -16.18
N GLN A 64 25.78 -7.68 -15.04
CA GLN A 64 26.14 -8.35 -13.80
C GLN A 64 24.93 -8.52 -12.89
N ARG A 65 25.00 -9.49 -11.99
CA ARG A 65 23.91 -9.76 -11.06
C ARG A 65 23.83 -8.67 -10.00
N MET A 66 22.65 -8.07 -9.83
CA MET A 66 22.43 -7.13 -8.73
C MET A 66 22.29 -7.89 -7.41
N HIS A 67 23.18 -7.61 -6.46
CA HIS A 67 23.04 -8.09 -5.09
C HIS A 67 22.11 -7.17 -4.32
N VAL A 68 21.00 -7.74 -3.84
CA VAL A 68 20.03 -7.01 -3.00
C VAL A 68 20.11 -7.56 -1.59
N THR A 69 20.46 -6.70 -0.64
CA THR A 69 20.39 -7.01 0.79
C THR A 69 19.05 -6.52 1.32
N ALA A 70 18.22 -7.44 1.80
CA ALA A 70 16.96 -7.07 2.45
C ALA A 70 17.25 -6.26 3.72
N MET A 71 16.74 -5.02 3.78
CA MET A 71 16.94 -4.13 4.94
C MET A 71 15.91 -4.40 6.04
N ARG A 72 14.61 -4.40 5.70
CA ARG A 72 13.52 -4.63 6.64
C ARG A 72 12.45 -5.51 6.02
N ALA A 73 11.94 -6.47 6.80
CA ALA A 73 10.71 -7.17 6.45
C ALA A 73 9.51 -6.29 6.82
N ARG A 74 8.54 -6.18 5.91
CA ARG A 74 7.27 -5.50 6.16
C ARG A 74 6.14 -6.47 5.82
N TYR A 75 5.15 -6.54 6.70
CA TYR A 75 3.96 -7.34 6.46
C TYR A 75 2.98 -6.50 5.67
N ILE A 76 2.65 -6.94 4.47
CA ILE A 76 1.65 -6.31 3.62
C ILE A 76 0.47 -7.24 3.39
N GLY A 77 -0.69 -6.65 3.12
CA GLY A 77 -1.88 -7.33 2.65
C GLY A 77 -1.67 -7.97 1.29
N LYS A 78 -2.75 -8.54 0.74
CA LYS A 78 -2.75 -8.97 -0.64
C LYS A 78 -2.49 -7.76 -1.53
N GLU A 79 -1.61 -7.93 -2.51
CA GLU A 79 -1.33 -6.91 -3.53
C GLU A 79 -2.50 -6.76 -4.52
N THR A 80 -3.45 -7.70 -4.48
CA THR A 80 -4.69 -7.65 -5.24
C THR A 80 -5.83 -7.10 -4.39
N ASP A 81 -6.41 -5.98 -4.83
CA ASP A 81 -7.65 -5.44 -4.26
C ASP A 81 -8.84 -6.01 -5.04
N ARG A 82 -9.86 -6.52 -4.33
CA ARG A 82 -11.13 -6.98 -4.95
C ARG A 82 -11.82 -5.86 -5.73
N LYS A 83 -11.57 -4.60 -5.37
CA LYS A 83 -12.09 -3.45 -6.12
C LYS A 83 -11.58 -3.40 -7.57
N TRP A 84 -10.49 -4.10 -7.90
CA TRP A 84 -10.01 -4.23 -9.29
C TRP A 84 -11.04 -4.92 -10.20
N GLU A 85 -11.93 -5.75 -9.64
CA GLU A 85 -12.99 -6.42 -10.40
C GLU A 85 -14.09 -5.45 -10.87
N HIS A 86 -14.20 -4.27 -10.26
CA HIS A 86 -15.28 -3.32 -10.51
C HIS A 86 -14.91 -2.16 -11.45
N GLY A 87 -13.64 -2.02 -11.86
CA GLY A 87 -13.20 -1.17 -12.99
C GLY A 87 -13.33 0.36 -12.86
N ASP A 88 -14.23 0.87 -12.03
CA ASP A 88 -14.65 2.29 -12.05
C ASP A 88 -13.95 3.19 -11.01
N ASP A 89 -13.11 2.62 -10.14
CA ASP A 89 -12.41 3.39 -9.09
C ASP A 89 -10.98 3.77 -9.51
N PHE A 90 -10.81 4.99 -9.99
CA PHE A 90 -9.50 5.55 -10.37
C PHE A 90 -8.48 5.61 -9.23
N SER A 91 -8.91 5.55 -7.96
CA SER A 91 -7.99 5.51 -6.83
C SER A 91 -7.16 4.23 -6.78
N LEU A 92 -7.59 3.17 -7.49
CA LEU A 92 -6.87 1.90 -7.61
C LEU A 92 -5.58 1.99 -8.45
N LEU A 93 -5.43 3.03 -9.27
CA LEU A 93 -4.20 3.25 -10.04
C LEU A 93 -3.04 3.70 -9.14
N ALA A 94 -3.34 4.26 -7.97
CA ALA A 94 -2.33 4.56 -6.96
C ALA A 94 -2.07 3.30 -6.13
N PHE A 95 -0.99 2.58 -6.44
CA PHE A 95 -0.61 1.40 -5.64
C PHE A 95 -0.26 1.83 -4.21
N LYS A 96 -1.12 1.48 -3.26
CA LYS A 96 -0.88 1.63 -1.83
C LYS A 96 -1.13 0.29 -1.14
N PRO A 97 -0.09 -0.50 -0.84
CA PRO A 97 -0.27 -1.77 -0.16
C PRO A 97 -0.82 -1.52 1.24
N ALA A 98 -1.73 -2.38 1.70
CA ALA A 98 -2.16 -2.36 3.10
C ALA A 98 -1.00 -2.86 3.96
N GLU A 99 -0.30 -1.98 4.66
CA GLU A 99 0.80 -2.36 5.54
C GLU A 99 0.27 -2.67 6.95
N PHE A 100 0.72 -3.79 7.52
CA PHE A 100 0.30 -4.26 8.84
C PHE A 100 1.27 -3.85 9.95
N ASP A 101 2.25 -3.00 9.64
CA ASP A 101 3.23 -2.46 10.60
C ASP A 101 2.62 -1.38 11.51
N ASP A 102 1.76 -0.50 10.99
CA ASP A 102 1.26 0.67 11.73
C ASP A 102 -0.17 0.54 12.32
N LEU A 103 -1.01 -0.37 11.82
CA LEU A 103 -2.46 -0.40 12.09
C LEU A 103 -2.99 -1.56 12.94
N GLY A 104 -2.11 -2.40 13.51
CA GLY A 104 -2.62 -3.46 14.37
C GLY A 104 -1.62 -4.53 14.73
N GLN A 105 -0.61 -4.20 15.51
CA GLN A 105 -0.04 -5.21 16.38
C GLN A 105 -1.20 -5.84 17.17
N ILE A 106 -1.35 -7.16 17.03
CA ILE A 106 -2.28 -7.93 17.84
C ILE A 106 -1.57 -8.12 19.17
N VAL A 107 -1.98 -7.36 20.17
CA VAL A 107 -1.33 -7.29 21.49
C VAL A 107 -2.22 -7.98 22.52
N LYS A 108 -1.60 -8.65 23.50
CA LYS A 108 -2.28 -9.12 24.71
C LYS A 108 -2.24 -8.03 25.77
N ALA A 109 -3.35 -7.79 26.46
CA ALA A 109 -3.31 -6.95 27.64
C ALA A 109 -2.37 -7.56 28.70
N ASP A 110 -1.64 -6.69 29.39
CA ASP A 110 -0.88 -7.07 30.57
C ASP A 110 -1.82 -7.48 31.72
N ALA A 111 -1.30 -8.27 32.66
CA ALA A 111 -2.08 -8.74 33.79
C ALA A 111 -2.62 -7.58 34.65
N GLY A 112 -1.86 -6.48 34.78
CA GLY A 112 -2.27 -5.30 35.54
C GLY A 112 -3.47 -4.59 34.93
N LEU A 113 -3.47 -4.39 33.61
CA LEU A 113 -4.63 -3.85 32.89
C LEU A 113 -5.86 -4.75 32.99
N ILE A 114 -5.70 -6.08 32.93
CA ILE A 114 -6.82 -7.01 33.08
C ILE A 114 -7.49 -6.85 34.46
N GLU A 115 -6.70 -6.74 35.52
CA GLU A 115 -7.24 -6.52 36.87
C GLU A 115 -7.93 -5.16 37.01
N ARG A 116 -7.38 -4.10 36.41
CA ARG A 116 -8.04 -2.78 36.37
C ARG A 116 -9.39 -2.83 35.64
N ILE A 117 -9.46 -3.57 34.52
CA ILE A 117 -10.71 -3.76 33.78
C ILE A 117 -11.74 -4.53 34.61
N ARG A 118 -11.32 -5.52 35.43
CA ARG A 118 -12.23 -6.28 36.32
C ARG A 118 -12.88 -5.40 37.40
N GLY A 119 -12.19 -4.36 37.84
CA GLY A 119 -12.70 -3.40 38.82
C GLY A 119 -13.78 -2.45 38.30
N VAL A 120 -14.00 -2.36 36.97
CA VAL A 120 -14.93 -1.42 36.35
C VAL A 120 -16.10 -2.16 35.68
N PRO A 121 -17.36 -1.70 35.86
CA PRO A 121 -18.49 -2.31 35.16
C PRO A 121 -18.32 -2.26 33.63
N ILE A 122 -18.45 -3.44 32.98
CA ILE A 122 -18.25 -3.60 31.53
C ILE A 122 -19.09 -2.61 30.72
N LYS A 123 -20.33 -2.32 31.15
CA LYS A 123 -21.24 -1.41 30.45
C LYS A 123 -20.70 0.03 30.42
N SER A 124 -19.98 0.45 31.45
CA SER A 124 -19.33 1.75 31.52
C SER A 124 -18.13 1.81 30.56
N LEU A 125 -17.29 0.77 30.55
CA LEU A 125 -16.16 0.67 29.64
C LEU A 125 -16.57 0.67 28.16
N VAL A 126 -17.64 -0.04 27.80
CA VAL A 126 -18.18 -0.01 26.42
C VAL A 126 -18.51 1.41 26.00
N ARG A 127 -19.12 2.21 26.89
CA ARG A 127 -19.53 3.58 26.60
C ARG A 127 -18.34 4.53 26.53
N MET A 128 -17.41 4.45 27.49
CA MET A 128 -16.26 5.36 27.56
C MET A 128 -15.22 5.06 26.47
N ALA A 129 -14.87 3.78 26.28
CA ALA A 129 -13.86 3.40 25.30
C ALA A 129 -14.44 3.30 23.88
N ASN A 130 -15.77 3.28 23.72
CA ASN A 130 -16.48 3.03 22.46
C ASN A 130 -15.98 1.73 21.78
N VAL A 131 -15.89 0.67 22.56
CA VAL A 131 -15.43 -0.67 22.16
C VAL A 131 -16.53 -1.69 22.41
N ASP A 132 -16.70 -2.66 21.51
CA ASP A 132 -17.72 -3.70 21.65
C ASP A 132 -17.54 -4.55 22.93
N ARG A 133 -18.67 -4.98 23.52
CA ARG A 133 -18.72 -5.76 24.76
C ARG A 133 -17.94 -7.07 24.65
N ASN A 134 -18.02 -7.77 23.51
CA ASN A 134 -17.30 -9.03 23.33
C ASN A 134 -15.80 -8.81 23.18
N THR A 135 -15.38 -7.64 22.70
CA THR A 135 -13.97 -7.27 22.63
C THR A 135 -13.39 -7.08 24.04
N ILE A 136 -14.11 -6.40 24.95
CA ILE A 136 -13.69 -6.29 26.36
C ILE A 136 -13.62 -7.68 27.02
N ARG A 137 -14.60 -8.56 26.77
CA ARG A 137 -14.55 -9.94 27.27
C ARG A 137 -13.39 -10.75 26.71
N LYS A 138 -13.00 -10.53 25.45
CA LYS A 138 -11.80 -11.15 24.85
C LYS A 138 -10.55 -10.72 25.60
N VAL A 139 -10.42 -9.43 25.91
CA VAL A 139 -9.29 -8.90 26.69
C VAL A 139 -9.24 -9.53 28.09
N LEU A 140 -10.37 -9.61 28.79
CA LEU A 140 -10.47 -10.25 30.11
C LEU A 140 -10.12 -11.75 30.12
N ARG A 141 -10.24 -12.43 28.98
CA ARG A 141 -9.84 -13.83 28.79
C ARG A 141 -8.36 -13.99 28.41
N GLY A 142 -7.60 -12.90 28.32
CA GLY A 142 -6.21 -12.90 27.86
C GLY A 142 -6.04 -13.16 26.36
N ALA A 143 -7.11 -13.01 25.57
CA ALA A 143 -7.04 -13.13 24.13
C ALA A 143 -6.48 -11.85 23.50
N SER A 144 -5.74 -12.01 22.41
CA SER A 144 -5.10 -10.89 21.73
C SER A 144 -6.12 -10.05 20.95
N VAL A 145 -5.97 -8.73 20.98
CA VAL A 145 -6.81 -7.75 20.26
C VAL A 145 -5.94 -6.71 19.56
N ARG A 146 -6.51 -5.84 18.74
CA ARG A 146 -5.74 -4.75 18.10
C ARG A 146 -5.15 -3.82 19.16
N GLY A 147 -3.88 -3.42 18.99
CA GLY A 147 -3.20 -2.49 19.89
C GLY A 147 -3.95 -1.17 20.08
N SER A 148 -4.58 -0.63 19.02
CA SER A 148 -5.43 0.57 19.11
C SER A 148 -6.64 0.39 20.03
N THR A 149 -7.16 -0.84 20.16
CA THR A 149 -8.22 -1.16 21.12
C THR A 149 -7.70 -1.13 22.56
N ILE A 150 -6.52 -1.70 22.81
CA ILE A 150 -5.88 -1.65 24.13
C ILE A 150 -5.61 -0.20 24.53
N GLN A 151 -5.04 0.62 23.63
CA GLN A 151 -4.77 2.04 23.88
C GLN A 151 -6.03 2.82 24.29
N ARG A 152 -7.16 2.60 23.59
CA ARG A 152 -8.44 3.23 23.94
C ARG A 152 -8.93 2.82 25.32
N ILE A 153 -8.78 1.54 25.69
CA ILE A 153 -9.17 1.07 27.03
C ILE A 153 -8.27 1.68 28.10
N VAL A 154 -6.95 1.71 27.88
CA VAL A 154 -5.98 2.31 28.80
C VAL A 154 -6.27 3.79 29.02
N ALA A 155 -6.53 4.55 27.95
CA ALA A 155 -6.84 5.98 28.02
C ALA A 155 -8.11 6.29 28.83
N THR A 156 -9.06 5.36 28.90
CA THR A 156 -10.29 5.53 29.70
C THR A 156 -10.17 5.10 31.16
N LEU A 157 -9.07 4.46 31.52
CA LEU A 157 -8.80 3.97 32.87
C LEU A 157 -7.78 4.85 33.61
N GLN A 158 -7.16 5.81 32.92
CA GLN A 158 -6.37 6.91 33.51
C GLN A 158 -7.31 7.93 34.14
#